data_AF-A0A8T6W5E4-F1
#
_entry.id   AF-A0A8T6W5E4-F1
#
_cell.length_a   1.000
_cell.length_b   1.000
_cell.length_c   1.000
_cell.angle_alpha   90.00
_cell.angle_beta   90.00
_cell.angle_gamma   90.00
#
_symmetry.space_group_name_H-M   'P 1'
#
loop_
_entity.id
_entity.type
_entity.pdbx_description
1 polymer ?
#
loop_
_entity_poly.entity_id
_entity_poly.type
_entity_poly.pdbx_seq_one_letter_code
_entity_poly.pdbx_strand_id
1 'polypeptide(L)'
;MPDPPFVSTFIAIGLLPVAFLFIHAFLSGLKDWRFHRLTGLLAIVWDLSMSIGYMLFRTFGGEVEGSSLELTGGILAYFIIHGIVAVIVIILEFSVLYTGWAASKERPAGDWHKKLTRILFV
;
A
#
# COMPACT_ATOMS: atom_id res chain seq x y z
N MET A 1 -27.99 12.26 4.40
CA MET A 1 -26.54 12.12 4.63
C MET A 1 -25.88 12.88 3.49
N PRO A 2 -24.87 13.73 3.72
CA PRO A 2 -24.14 14.35 2.62
C PRO A 2 -23.50 13.23 1.77
N ASP A 3 -23.55 13.38 0.44
CA ASP A 3 -22.93 12.42 -0.47
C ASP A 3 -21.43 12.30 -0.15
N PRO A 4 -20.86 11.08 -0.17
CA PRO A 4 -19.42 10.93 0.00
C PRO A 4 -18.71 11.74 -1.12
N PRO A 5 -17.66 12.51 -0.79
CA PRO A 5 -16.94 13.32 -1.78
C PRO A 5 -16.54 12.43 -2.97
N PHE A 6 -16.81 12.90 -4.19
CA PHE A 6 -16.55 12.14 -5.42
C PHE A 6 -15.08 11.72 -5.51
N VAL A 7 -14.16 12.58 -5.07
CA VAL A 7 -12.72 12.27 -5.00
C VAL A 7 -12.40 11.15 -4.02
N SER A 8 -13.08 11.08 -2.87
CA SER A 8 -12.91 9.96 -1.92
C SER A 8 -13.39 8.65 -2.52
N THR A 9 -14.53 8.66 -3.24
CA THR A 9 -15.03 7.51 -3.98
C THR A 9 -14.09 7.10 -5.11
N PHE A 10 -13.52 8.07 -5.85
CA PHE A 10 -12.55 7.82 -6.90
C PHE A 10 -11.27 7.17 -6.38
N ILE A 11 -10.75 7.65 -5.26
CA ILE A 11 -9.59 7.04 -4.59
C ILE A 11 -9.91 5.62 -4.12
N ALA A 12 -11.08 5.42 -3.49
CA ALA A 12 -11.51 4.10 -3.05
C ALA A 12 -11.62 3.10 -4.21
N ILE A 13 -12.16 3.53 -5.36
CA ILE A 13 -12.21 2.72 -6.59
C ILE A 13 -10.79 2.46 -7.11
N GLY A 14 -9.91 3.46 -7.09
CA GLY A 14 -8.52 3.34 -7.51
C GLY A 14 -7.66 2.43 -6.64
N LEU A 15 -8.10 2.11 -5.42
CA LEU A 15 -7.48 1.13 -4.53
C LEU A 15 -8.00 -0.31 -4.73
N LEU A 16 -9.11 -0.52 -5.46
CA LEU A 16 -9.59 -1.88 -5.77
C LEU A 16 -8.56 -2.71 -6.58
N PRO A 17 -7.90 -2.16 -7.62
CA PRO A 17 -6.83 -2.87 -8.31
C PRO A 17 -5.63 -3.20 -7.41
N VAL A 18 -5.33 -2.35 -6.43
CA VAL A 18 -4.25 -2.57 -5.45
C VAL A 18 -4.51 -3.83 -4.65
N ALA A 19 -5.71 -3.96 -4.09
CA ALA A 19 -6.12 -5.15 -3.33
C ALA A 19 -6.04 -6.41 -4.20
N PHE A 20 -6.48 -6.35 -5.46
CA PHE A 20 -6.37 -7.46 -6.39
C PHE A 20 -4.91 -7.85 -6.68
N LEU A 21 -4.03 -6.87 -6.90
CA LEU A 21 -2.62 -7.10 -7.18
C LEU A 21 -1.88 -7.71 -5.98
N PHE A 22 -2.23 -7.29 -4.75
CA PHE A 22 -1.70 -7.89 -3.52
C PHE A 22 -2.17 -9.35 -3.34
N ILE A 23 -3.45 -9.63 -3.53
CA ILE A 23 -3.99 -11.00 -3.46
C ILE A 23 -3.33 -11.88 -4.53
N HIS A 24 -3.20 -11.37 -5.75
CA HIS A 24 -2.53 -12.08 -6.83
C HIS A 24 -1.05 -12.32 -6.51
N ALA A 25 -0.34 -11.33 -5.97
CA ALA A 25 1.05 -11.48 -5.52
C ALA A 25 1.18 -12.55 -4.43
N PHE A 26 0.28 -12.55 -3.45
CA PHE A 26 0.26 -13.53 -2.38
C PHE A 26 0.02 -14.96 -2.91
N LEU A 27 -1.05 -15.18 -3.68
CA LEU A 27 -1.39 -16.48 -4.25
C LEU A 27 -0.30 -16.99 -5.20
N SER A 28 0.28 -16.10 -6.00
CA SER A 28 1.40 -16.41 -6.88
C SER A 28 2.67 -16.76 -6.08
N GLY A 29 2.89 -16.15 -4.91
CA GLY A 29 4.00 -16.47 -4.02
C GLY A 29 3.84 -17.83 -3.35
N LEU A 30 2.62 -18.20 -2.94
CA LEU A 30 2.32 -19.52 -2.39
C LEU A 30 2.56 -20.66 -3.39
N LYS A 31 2.39 -20.39 -4.69
CA LYS A 31 2.59 -21.36 -5.78
C LYS A 31 3.97 -21.26 -6.45
N ASP A 32 4.86 -20.41 -5.92
CA ASP A 32 6.21 -20.14 -6.46
C ASP A 32 6.21 -19.68 -7.93
N TRP A 33 5.13 -19.02 -8.36
CA TRP A 33 4.97 -18.52 -9.72
C TRP A 33 5.74 -17.21 -9.90
N ARG A 34 6.46 -17.06 -11.02
CA ARG A 34 7.34 -15.90 -11.29
C ARG A 34 6.66 -14.52 -11.23
N PHE A 35 5.33 -14.46 -11.36
CA PHE A 35 4.58 -13.21 -11.44
C PHE A 35 4.38 -12.50 -10.09
N HIS A 36 4.58 -13.18 -8.95
CA HIS A 36 4.31 -12.61 -7.62
C HIS A 36 5.10 -11.33 -7.35
N ARG A 37 6.32 -11.23 -7.89
CA ARG A 37 7.18 -10.07 -7.70
C ARG A 37 6.71 -8.87 -8.51
N LEU A 38 6.32 -9.10 -9.75
CA LEU A 38 5.85 -8.04 -10.63
C LEU A 38 4.52 -7.50 -10.11
N THR A 39 3.56 -8.38 -9.80
CA THR A 39 2.26 -7.93 -9.29
C THR A 39 2.36 -7.32 -7.89
N GLY A 40 3.24 -7.83 -7.03
CA GLY A 40 3.49 -7.24 -5.72
C GLY A 40 4.14 -5.85 -5.82
N LEU A 41 5.15 -5.70 -6.68
CA LEU A 41 5.77 -4.38 -6.92
C LEU A 41 4.77 -3.38 -7.51
N LEU A 42 3.95 -3.80 -8.48
CA LEU A 42 2.90 -2.96 -9.04
C LEU A 42 1.87 -2.56 -7.98
N ALA A 43 1.48 -3.48 -7.09
CA ALA A 43 0.57 -3.18 -5.98
C ALA A 43 1.14 -2.09 -5.07
N ILE A 44 2.40 -2.25 -4.66
CA ILE A 44 3.10 -1.31 -3.76
C ILE A 44 3.24 0.05 -4.44
N VAL A 45 3.77 0.12 -5.66
CA VAL A 45 3.95 1.40 -6.36
C VAL A 45 2.61 2.11 -6.54
N TRP A 46 1.56 1.39 -6.89
CA TRP A 46 0.22 1.96 -7.07
C TRP A 46 -0.38 2.43 -5.75
N ASP A 47 -0.30 1.62 -4.70
CA ASP A 47 -0.79 1.98 -3.37
C ASP A 47 -0.10 3.23 -2.85
N LEU A 48 1.23 3.28 -2.90
CA LEU A 48 2.00 4.43 -2.45
C LEU A 48 1.70 5.68 -3.27
N SER A 49 1.53 5.55 -4.58
CA SER A 49 1.20 6.69 -5.45
C SER A 49 -0.18 7.27 -5.12
N MET A 50 -1.17 6.42 -4.88
CA MET A 50 -2.53 6.85 -4.55
C MET A 50 -2.64 7.36 -3.12
N SER A 51 -2.12 6.61 -2.15
CA SER A 51 -2.24 6.87 -0.71
C SER A 51 -1.35 8.03 -0.26
N ILE A 52 -0.05 7.98 -0.56
CA ILE A 52 0.90 9.04 -0.18
C ILE A 52 0.67 10.27 -1.08
N GLY A 53 0.47 10.08 -2.38
CA GLY A 53 0.24 11.18 -3.30
C GLY A 53 -0.98 12.03 -2.91
N TYR A 54 -2.09 11.38 -2.55
CA TYR A 54 -3.28 12.08 -2.04
C TYR A 54 -3.01 12.84 -0.73
N MET A 55 -2.34 12.21 0.23
CA MET A 55 -2.01 12.86 1.50
C MET A 55 -1.10 14.08 1.31
N LEU A 56 -0.05 13.96 0.49
CA LEU A 56 0.84 15.08 0.18
C LEU A 56 0.09 16.20 -0.52
N PHE A 57 -0.74 15.88 -1.52
CA PHE A 57 -1.57 16.85 -2.20
C PHE A 57 -2.44 17.64 -1.21
N ARG A 58 -3.16 16.97 -0.31
CA ARG A 58 -3.99 17.63 0.71
C ARG A 58 -3.16 18.44 1.71
N THR A 59 -1.98 17.96 2.10
CA THR A 59 -1.10 18.63 3.08
C THR A 59 -0.50 19.93 2.53
N PHE A 60 -0.18 19.98 1.24
CA PHE A 60 0.37 21.18 0.58
C PHE A 60 -0.72 22.15 0.09
N GLY A 61 -1.93 22.07 0.64
CA GLY A 61 -3.02 23.00 0.30
C GLY A 61 -3.79 22.63 -0.97
N GLY A 62 -3.65 21.39 -1.45
CA GLY A 62 -4.46 20.86 -2.54
C GLY A 62 -5.94 20.82 -2.16
N GLU A 63 -6.72 21.66 -2.83
CA GLU A 63 -8.17 21.67 -2.70
C GLU A 63 -8.80 20.46 -3.40
N VAL A 64 -9.76 19.85 -2.73
CA VAL A 64 -10.58 18.78 -3.29
C VAL A 64 -12.02 19.26 -3.22
N GLU A 65 -12.64 19.38 -4.39
CA GLU A 65 -14.04 19.82 -4.52
C GLU A 65 -14.30 21.19 -3.85
N GLY A 66 -13.34 22.11 -3.96
CA GLY A 66 -13.44 23.45 -3.37
C GLY A 66 -13.34 23.48 -1.84
N SER A 67 -12.99 22.36 -1.20
CA SER A 67 -12.72 22.28 0.23
C SER A 67 -11.23 22.09 0.50
N SER A 68 -10.64 23.00 1.27
CA SER A 68 -9.35 22.76 1.92
C SER A 68 -9.57 21.83 3.11
N LEU A 69 -8.62 20.93 3.38
CA LEU A 69 -8.71 20.06 4.53
C LEU A 69 -8.41 20.88 5.80
N GLU A 70 -9.45 21.25 6.55
CA GLU A 70 -9.25 21.85 7.88
C GLU A 70 -8.70 20.77 8.82
N LEU A 71 -7.39 20.86 9.09
CA LEU A 71 -6.68 19.98 10.02
C LEU A 71 -7.08 20.31 11.47
N THR A 72 -8.32 19.99 11.84
CA THR A 72 -8.75 19.93 13.24
C THR A 72 -7.88 18.91 13.99
N GLY A 73 -7.67 19.11 15.30
CA GLY A 73 -6.72 18.30 16.08
C GLY A 73 -6.94 16.78 15.99
N GLY A 74 -8.20 16.33 15.87
CA GLY A 74 -8.53 14.92 15.68
C GLY A 74 -8.14 14.38 14.29
N ILE A 75 -8.40 15.16 13.23
CA ILE A 75 -8.03 14.79 11.86
C ILE A 75 -6.51 14.76 11.70
N LEU A 76 -5.81 15.75 12.29
CA LEU A 76 -4.35 15.78 12.30
C LEU A 76 -3.74 14.55 12.99
N ALA A 77 -4.26 14.18 14.18
CA ALA A 77 -3.79 12.99 14.89
C ALA A 77 -4.02 11.71 14.08
N TYR A 78 -5.16 11.58 13.41
CA TYR A 78 -5.43 10.48 12.49
C TYR A 78 -4.39 10.41 11.36
N PHE A 79 -4.10 11.53 10.69
CA PHE A 79 -3.10 11.56 9.61
C PHE A 79 -1.70 11.18 10.10
N ILE A 80 -1.30 11.62 11.29
CA ILE A 80 0.00 11.26 11.88
C ILE A 80 0.06 9.75 12.15
N ILE A 81 -0.94 9.19 12.83
CA ILE A 81 -0.98 7.76 13.16
C ILE A 81 -1.00 6.93 11.87
N HIS A 82 -1.86 7.30 10.92
CA HIS A 82 -1.97 6.63 9.64
C HIS A 82 -0.65 6.69 8.86
N GLY A 83 0.01 7.85 8.83
CA GLY A 83 1.33 8.01 8.21
C GLY A 83 2.40 7.12 8.83
N ILE A 84 2.43 6.98 10.17
CA ILE A 84 3.35 6.07 10.87
C ILE A 84 3.08 4.62 10.48
N VAL A 85 1.82 4.19 10.49
CA VAL A 85 1.43 2.84 10.09
C VAL A 85 1.81 2.57 8.64
N ALA A 86 1.55 3.52 7.74
CA ALA A 86 1.92 3.42 6.32
C ALA A 86 3.43 3.24 6.15
N VAL A 87 4.26 4.01 6.87
CA VAL A 87 5.73 3.85 6.84
C VAL A 87 6.16 2.46 7.30
N ILE A 88 5.55 1.92 8.36
CA ILE A 88 5.86 0.56 8.83
C ILE A 88 5.49 -0.47 7.76
N VAL A 89 4.30 -0.36 7.15
CA VAL A 89 3.84 -1.26 6.08
C VAL A 89 4.79 -1.20 4.89
N ILE A 90 5.19 0.00 4.46
CA ILE A 90 6.18 0.20 3.38
C ILE A 90 7.48 -0.53 3.68
N ILE A 91 8.03 -0.39 4.89
CA ILE A 91 9.28 -1.04 5.28
C ILE A 91 9.13 -2.57 5.20
N LEU A 92 8.01 -3.12 5.68
CA LEU A 92 7.72 -4.55 5.61
C LEU A 92 7.58 -5.03 4.16
N GLU A 93 6.88 -4.28 3.31
CA GLU A 93 6.69 -4.57 1.89
C GLU A 93 8.01 -4.60 1.13
N PHE A 94 8.84 -3.57 1.30
CA PHE A 94 10.19 -3.55 0.73
C PHE A 94 11.05 -4.71 1.24
N SER A 95 10.92 -5.09 2.52
CA SER A 95 11.64 -6.23 3.09
C SER A 95 11.19 -7.57 2.47
N VAL A 96 9.89 -7.74 2.20
CA VAL A 96 9.36 -8.91 1.48
C VAL A 96 9.85 -8.95 0.04
N LEU A 97 9.80 -7.82 -0.67
CA LEU A 97 10.33 -7.73 -2.04
C LEU A 97 11.83 -8.05 -2.08
N TYR A 98 12.61 -7.47 -1.18
CA TYR A 98 14.04 -7.68 -1.09
C TYR A 98 14.38 -9.15 -0.79
N THR A 99 13.73 -9.75 0.21
CA THR A 99 13.94 -11.17 0.54
C THR A 99 13.49 -12.11 -0.59
N GLY A 100 12.39 -11.78 -1.28
CA GLY A 100 11.94 -12.51 -2.46
C GLY A 100 12.89 -12.38 -3.65
N TRP A 101 13.53 -11.21 -3.82
CA TRP A 101 14.56 -10.99 -4.83
C TRP A 101 15.87 -11.72 -4.48
N ALA A 102 16.32 -11.66 -3.23
CA ALA A 102 17.51 -12.37 -2.77
C ALA A 102 17.35 -13.90 -2.91
N ALA A 103 16.20 -14.45 -2.54
CA ALA A 103 15.88 -15.86 -2.75
C ALA A 103 15.92 -16.25 -4.24
N SER A 104 15.48 -15.35 -5.12
CA SER A 104 15.42 -15.62 -6.55
C SER A 104 16.75 -15.87 -7.24
N LYS A 105 17.82 -15.32 -6.66
CA LYS A 105 19.11 -15.37 -7.30
C LYS A 105 19.85 -16.66 -6.98
N GLU A 106 19.64 -17.32 -5.83
CA GLU A 106 20.45 -18.51 -5.50
C GLU A 106 19.82 -19.66 -4.67
N ARG A 107 18.66 -19.57 -3.98
CA ARG A 107 18.15 -20.68 -3.12
C ARG A 107 16.63 -20.64 -2.88
N PRO A 108 15.97 -21.79 -2.56
CA PRO A 108 14.54 -21.82 -2.18
C PRO A 108 14.23 -20.77 -1.11
N ALA A 109 13.07 -20.10 -1.24
CA ALA A 109 12.66 -18.96 -0.41
C ALA A 109 12.92 -19.21 1.09
N GLY A 110 13.90 -18.49 1.63
CA GLY A 110 14.36 -18.66 3.02
C GLY A 110 13.25 -18.39 4.04
N ASP A 111 13.36 -19.00 5.22
CA ASP A 111 12.33 -18.95 6.28
C ASP A 111 11.89 -17.53 6.68
N TRP A 112 12.78 -16.54 6.52
CA TRP A 112 12.48 -15.13 6.73
C TRP A 112 11.48 -14.55 5.72
N HIS A 113 11.58 -14.91 4.44
CA HIS A 113 10.62 -14.48 3.42
C HIS A 113 9.21 -15.00 3.76
N LYS A 114 9.13 -16.28 4.16
CA LYS A 114 7.87 -16.92 4.59
C LYS A 114 7.30 -16.29 5.86
N LYS A 115 8.14 -15.94 6.84
CA LYS A 115 7.69 -15.24 8.06
C LYS A 115 7.14 -13.85 7.75
N LEU A 116 7.84 -13.06 6.93
CA LEU A 116 7.45 -11.68 6.62
C LEU A 116 6.18 -11.61 5.77
N THR A 117 6.05 -12.46 4.75
CA THR A 117 4.80 -12.56 3.95
C THR A 117 3.61 -12.95 4.83
N ARG A 118 3.80 -13.82 5.82
CA ARG A 118 2.71 -14.21 6.73
C ARG A 118 2.24 -13.06 7.62
N ILE A 119 3.11 -12.13 8.01
CA ILE A 119 2.72 -10.97 8.83
C ILE A 119 1.98 -9.92 8.01
N LEU A 120 2.30 -9.79 6.71
CA LEU A 120 1.69 -8.79 5.82
C LEU A 120 0.35 -9.23 5.23
N PHE A 121 0.12 -10.54 5.05
CA PHE A 121 -1.02 -11.06 4.29
C PHE A 121 -1.95 -12.00 5.09
N VAL A 122 -1.73 -12.19 6.39
CA VAL A 122 -2.61 -12.94 7.32
C VAL A 122 -2.99 -12.03 8.48
#